data_AF-A0A2E4W0E9-F1
#
_entry.id   AF-A0A2E4W0E9-F1
#
_cell.length_a   1.000
_cell.length_b   1.000
_cell.length_c   1.000
_cell.angle_alpha   90.00
_cell.angle_beta   90.00
_cell.angle_gamma   90.00
#
_symmetry.space_group_name_H-M   'P 1'
#
loop_
_entity.id
_entity.type
_entity.pdbx_description
1 polymer ?
#
loop_
_entity_poly.entity_id
_entity_poly.type
_entity_poly.pdbx_seq_one_letter_code
_entity_poly.pdbx_strand_id
1 'polypeptide(L)'
;MSEFFESSESENIFVSHTRGLRQRNAVIGILIAIIAVLVAILFVKGCDDDDSPSSIPVVVEESGTEGSESEGSEDTPPEAAAEEEDDNTDEEEAVVEPTPLPDDPESQILLGDYAWLDPSRSEATIALQELLDIEADGWYGMGTREAHLAALEERGLPISYAAICDLTVGEDLCGVSPDTAYEETLATLISGLGSPDNETEWYEACYAEYKDVSWGAVYARFVKIEADEDGQSDSIPPQYEGWVISNQYDSGAQEWEKAFPAEVTFTESNLLDWGGDVSTAPELTETVIPSGSYLAPSQEEFEGLVGHQMVQDRMWGFFTLITDQYKIVNSGTGNWDYLTSTSMLACE
;
A
#
# COMPACT_ATOMS: atom_id res chain seq x y z
N MET A 1 2.15 -7.02 83.20
CA MET A 1 0.68 -6.95 83.30
C MET A 1 0.20 -6.46 81.97
N SER A 2 -0.68 -7.29 81.39
CA SER A 2 -1.34 -7.17 80.11
C SER A 2 -2.08 -5.84 79.94
N GLU A 3 -2.23 -5.35 78.70
CA GLU A 3 -3.47 -5.43 77.90
C GLU A 3 -3.67 -4.22 76.94
N PHE A 4 -4.22 -4.49 75.74
CA PHE A 4 -4.83 -3.59 74.73
C PHE A 4 -3.91 -2.64 73.92
N PHE A 5 -3.88 -2.58 72.58
CA PHE A 5 -4.90 -2.85 71.53
C PHE A 5 -4.31 -3.48 70.24
N GLU A 6 -5.17 -4.25 69.57
CA GLU A 6 -5.07 -4.82 68.21
C GLU A 6 -5.00 -3.77 67.09
N SER A 7 -4.35 -4.14 65.99
CA SER A 7 -4.85 -3.82 64.65
C SER A 7 -4.62 -5.01 63.72
N SER A 8 -5.75 -5.55 63.25
CA SER A 8 -5.93 -6.52 62.18
C SER A 8 -5.46 -5.97 60.84
N GLU A 9 -4.74 -6.76 60.04
CA GLU A 9 -4.84 -6.78 58.56
C GLU A 9 -3.89 -7.82 57.97
N SER A 10 -4.37 -9.04 57.74
CA SER A 10 -3.73 -9.97 56.78
C SER A 10 -4.63 -11.14 56.39
N GLU A 11 -5.90 -10.93 56.06
CA GLU A 11 -6.72 -11.94 55.38
C GLU A 11 -7.73 -11.22 54.49
N ASN A 12 -7.41 -11.00 53.20
CA ASN A 12 -8.38 -10.83 52.09
C ASN A 12 -7.72 -10.60 50.72
N ILE A 13 -6.71 -11.39 50.33
CA ILE A 13 -6.21 -11.40 48.93
C ILE A 13 -6.03 -12.85 48.48
N PHE A 14 -7.11 -13.64 48.43
CA PHE A 14 -7.07 -14.91 47.69
C PHE A 14 -8.41 -15.36 47.09
N VAL A 15 -9.42 -14.47 47.00
CA VAL A 15 -10.77 -14.85 46.52
C VAL A 15 -11.25 -14.04 45.30
N SER A 16 -10.45 -13.15 44.71
CA SER A 16 -10.88 -12.40 43.51
C SER A 16 -10.56 -13.08 42.17
N HIS A 17 -9.63 -14.03 42.11
CA HIS A 17 -9.11 -14.49 40.81
C HIS A 17 -9.86 -15.66 40.14
N THR A 18 -10.92 -16.19 40.76
CA THR A 18 -11.70 -17.31 40.20
C THR A 18 -13.08 -16.91 39.67
N ARG A 19 -13.50 -15.65 39.82
CA ARG A 19 -14.78 -15.16 39.27
C ARG A 19 -14.67 -14.63 37.82
N GLY A 20 -13.49 -14.18 37.37
CA GLY A 20 -13.32 -13.63 36.01
C GLY A 20 -13.37 -14.65 34.87
N LEU A 21 -12.94 -15.89 35.11
CA LEU A 21 -12.85 -16.92 34.06
C LEU A 21 -14.20 -17.59 33.75
N ARG A 22 -15.15 -17.59 34.69
CA ARG A 22 -16.51 -18.12 34.44
C ARG A 22 -17.38 -17.16 33.62
N GLN A 23 -17.12 -15.85 33.72
CA GLN A 23 -17.92 -14.84 33.03
C GLN A 23 -17.54 -14.73 31.54
N ARG A 24 -16.26 -14.90 31.19
CA ARG A 24 -15.79 -14.91 29.79
C ARG A 24 -16.33 -16.10 28.99
N ASN A 25 -16.39 -17.29 29.59
CA ASN A 25 -16.91 -18.48 28.90
C ASN A 25 -18.43 -18.45 28.71
N ALA A 26 -19.17 -17.75 29.60
CA ALA A 26 -20.62 -17.55 29.45
C ALA A 26 -20.94 -16.56 28.33
N VAL A 27 -20.14 -15.50 28.16
CA VAL A 27 -20.33 -14.49 27.10
C VAL A 27 -20.05 -15.10 25.72
N ILE A 28 -18.97 -15.88 25.58
CA ILE A 28 -18.64 -16.57 24.32
C ILE A 28 -19.74 -17.58 23.94
N GLY A 29 -20.28 -18.32 24.92
CA GLY A 29 -21.38 -19.25 24.69
C GLY A 29 -22.69 -18.59 24.22
N ILE A 30 -23.02 -17.40 24.76
CA ILE A 30 -24.21 -16.64 24.36
C ILE A 30 -24.04 -16.07 22.94
N LEU A 31 -22.83 -15.59 22.59
CA LEU A 31 -22.54 -15.04 21.27
C LEU A 31 -22.65 -16.10 20.17
N ILE A 32 -22.14 -17.31 20.41
CA ILE A 32 -22.27 -18.44 19.47
C ILE A 32 -23.74 -18.85 19.30
N ALA A 33 -24.54 -18.84 20.37
CA ALA A 33 -25.97 -19.15 20.27
C ALA A 33 -26.75 -18.10 19.48
N ILE A 34 -26.42 -16.82 19.61
CA ILE A 34 -27.05 -15.73 18.84
C ILE A 34 -26.70 -15.85 17.36
N ILE A 35 -25.43 -16.13 17.03
CA ILE A 35 -24.99 -16.33 15.64
C ILE A 35 -25.71 -17.54 15.02
N ALA A 36 -25.83 -18.66 15.74
CA ALA A 36 -26.55 -19.84 15.24
C ALA A 36 -28.05 -19.57 14.98
N VAL A 37 -28.69 -18.74 15.82
CA VAL A 37 -30.09 -18.34 15.62
C VAL A 37 -30.24 -17.39 14.43
N LEU A 38 -29.32 -16.44 14.25
CA LEU A 38 -29.32 -15.52 13.10
C LEU A 38 -29.12 -16.26 11.77
N VAL A 39 -28.19 -17.22 11.73
CA VAL A 39 -27.98 -18.08 10.57
C VAL A 39 -29.23 -18.91 10.26
N ALA A 40 -29.88 -19.49 11.27
CA ALA A 40 -31.13 -20.22 11.07
C ALA A 40 -32.27 -19.33 10.54
N ILE A 41 -32.36 -18.07 10.98
CA ILE A 41 -33.36 -17.11 10.49
C ILE A 41 -33.09 -16.73 9.02
N LEU A 42 -31.82 -16.60 8.61
CA LEU A 42 -31.45 -16.30 7.23
C LEU A 42 -31.73 -17.48 6.28
N PHE A 43 -31.54 -18.72 6.72
CA PHE A 43 -31.87 -19.91 5.92
C PHE A 43 -33.39 -20.20 5.83
N VAL A 44 -34.20 -19.72 6.77
CA VAL A 44 -35.68 -19.85 6.69
C VAL A 44 -36.31 -18.83 5.75
N LYS A 45 -35.58 -17.80 5.31
CA LYS A 45 -36.15 -16.67 4.53
C LYS A 45 -35.78 -16.68 3.04
N GLY A 46 -35.14 -17.73 2.55
CA GLY A 46 -34.74 -17.85 1.14
C GLY A 46 -35.09 -19.20 0.54
N CYS A 47 -36.37 -19.52 0.44
CA CYS A 47 -36.92 -20.57 -0.44
C CYS A 47 -38.43 -20.34 -0.59
N ASP A 48 -38.84 -19.62 -1.63
CA ASP A 48 -40.14 -19.78 -2.32
C ASP A 48 -40.07 -18.95 -3.62
N ASP A 49 -39.77 -19.62 -4.73
CA ASP A 49 -40.74 -19.82 -5.82
C ASP A 49 -40.06 -20.48 -7.03
N ASP A 50 -40.52 -21.71 -7.29
CA ASP A 50 -40.40 -22.46 -8.55
C ASP A 50 -41.02 -21.67 -9.73
N ASP A 51 -40.41 -21.72 -10.93
CA ASP A 51 -40.90 -22.58 -12.02
C ASP A 51 -40.00 -22.49 -13.28
N SER A 52 -39.89 -23.60 -14.00
CA SER A 52 -38.87 -23.87 -15.04
C SER A 52 -39.30 -23.46 -16.48
N PRO A 53 -38.80 -24.08 -17.58
CA PRO A 53 -37.80 -23.51 -18.48
C PRO A 53 -38.33 -23.29 -19.92
N SER A 54 -37.58 -22.59 -20.79
CA SER A 54 -37.85 -22.66 -22.23
C SER A 54 -36.57 -22.73 -23.06
N SER A 55 -36.42 -23.89 -23.69
CA SER A 55 -35.49 -24.24 -24.75
C SER A 55 -35.67 -23.36 -25.99
N ILE A 56 -34.59 -23.12 -26.74
CA ILE A 56 -34.46 -23.52 -28.15
C ILE A 56 -32.96 -23.39 -28.56
N PRO A 57 -32.41 -24.40 -29.26
CA PRO A 57 -31.02 -24.43 -29.80
C PRO A 57 -30.98 -23.89 -31.24
N VAL A 58 -29.78 -23.90 -31.89
CA VAL A 58 -29.44 -23.80 -33.34
C VAL A 58 -28.37 -22.72 -33.56
N VAL A 59 -27.26 -22.87 -34.31
CA VAL A 59 -26.65 -23.92 -35.13
C VAL A 59 -25.18 -23.50 -35.39
N VAL A 60 -24.32 -24.49 -35.57
CA VAL A 60 -22.93 -24.40 -36.09
C VAL A 60 -22.97 -24.13 -37.60
N GLU A 61 -22.14 -23.22 -38.13
CA GLU A 61 -21.33 -23.51 -39.32
C GLU A 61 -20.29 -22.42 -39.63
N GLU A 62 -19.37 -22.83 -40.49
CA GLU A 62 -17.95 -22.53 -40.60
C GLU A 62 -17.66 -21.76 -41.90
N SER A 63 -16.46 -21.19 -41.98
CA SER A 63 -15.64 -21.02 -43.20
C SER A 63 -15.82 -19.77 -44.08
N GLY A 64 -14.68 -19.17 -44.47
CA GLY A 64 -14.61 -18.21 -45.57
C GLY A 64 -13.41 -17.26 -45.54
N THR A 65 -12.25 -17.77 -45.97
CA THR A 65 -10.93 -17.11 -46.15
C THR A 65 -10.82 -16.25 -47.44
N GLU A 66 -9.82 -15.35 -47.45
CA GLU A 66 -9.17 -14.64 -48.59
C GLU A 66 -9.98 -13.51 -49.28
N GLY A 67 -9.44 -12.35 -49.65
CA GLY A 67 -8.07 -11.85 -49.82
C GLY A 67 -8.08 -10.85 -51.00
N SER A 68 -7.40 -9.71 -50.91
CA SER A 68 -6.63 -9.04 -51.99
C SER A 68 -6.32 -7.58 -51.68
N GLU A 69 -5.02 -7.28 -51.75
CA GLU A 69 -4.39 -5.97 -51.93
C GLU A 69 -4.85 -5.24 -53.21
N SER A 70 -4.71 -3.91 -53.22
CA SER A 70 -3.99 -3.21 -54.30
C SER A 70 -3.65 -1.77 -53.91
N GLU A 71 -2.40 -1.44 -54.16
CA GLU A 71 -1.66 -0.19 -54.01
C GLU A 71 -2.12 0.97 -54.93
N GLY A 72 -1.54 2.16 -54.69
CA GLY A 72 -1.19 3.15 -55.72
C GLY A 72 -1.73 4.56 -55.46
N SER A 73 -1.04 5.41 -54.70
CA SER A 73 0.04 6.34 -55.11
C SER A 73 -0.44 7.69 -55.69
N GLU A 74 -0.07 8.73 -54.92
CA GLU A 74 0.27 10.13 -55.20
C GLU A 74 0.00 10.76 -56.57
N ASP A 75 -0.53 11.99 -56.54
CA ASP A 75 0.08 13.09 -57.30
C ASP A 75 -0.10 14.44 -56.58
N THR A 76 0.93 15.29 -56.69
CA THR A 76 1.22 16.48 -55.86
C THR A 76 1.11 17.76 -56.75
N PRO A 77 0.93 18.97 -56.20
CA PRO A 77 0.27 20.16 -56.81
C PRO A 77 1.28 21.15 -57.45
N PRO A 78 0.92 22.39 -57.89
CA PRO A 78 0.72 23.55 -56.98
C PRO A 78 -0.18 24.72 -57.51
N GLU A 79 -0.37 25.73 -56.66
CA GLU A 79 -0.24 27.18 -56.95
C GLU A 79 -1.38 28.10 -56.45
N ALA A 80 -0.93 29.22 -55.87
CA ALA A 80 -1.59 30.17 -55.00
C ALA A 80 -2.62 31.10 -55.68
N ALA A 81 -3.59 31.57 -54.88
CA ALA A 81 -4.05 32.95 -54.91
C ALA A 81 -4.57 33.34 -53.50
N ALA A 82 -4.02 34.43 -52.99
CA ALA A 82 -4.36 35.03 -51.71
C ALA A 82 -5.71 35.78 -51.80
N GLU A 83 -6.55 35.63 -50.77
CA GLU A 83 -7.42 36.70 -50.29
C GLU A 83 -7.35 36.72 -48.75
N GLU A 84 -7.03 37.89 -48.24
CA GLU A 84 -7.01 38.26 -46.83
C GLU A 84 -8.46 38.56 -46.40
N GLU A 85 -8.98 37.86 -45.40
CA GLU A 85 -10.08 38.37 -44.58
C GLU A 85 -9.66 38.32 -43.11
N ASP A 86 -9.44 39.52 -42.60
CA ASP A 86 -9.32 39.92 -41.21
C ASP A 86 -10.66 39.62 -40.51
N ASP A 87 -10.71 38.54 -39.73
CA ASP A 87 -11.76 38.33 -38.73
C ASP A 87 -11.09 38.22 -37.35
N ASN A 88 -11.10 39.35 -36.64
CA ASN A 88 -10.83 39.44 -35.22
C ASN A 88 -11.85 38.58 -34.46
N THR A 89 -11.50 37.33 -34.22
CA THR A 89 -12.14 36.54 -33.17
C THR A 89 -11.24 36.65 -31.94
N ASP A 90 -11.58 37.59 -31.06
CA ASP A 90 -11.17 37.53 -29.66
C ASP A 90 -11.69 36.19 -29.11
N GLU A 91 -10.80 35.21 -29.01
CA GLU A 91 -11.00 34.03 -28.17
C GLU A 91 -10.99 34.52 -26.72
N GLU A 92 -12.17 34.97 -26.28
CA GLU A 92 -12.47 35.19 -24.87
C GLU A 92 -12.32 33.82 -24.20
N GLU A 93 -11.13 33.56 -23.62
CA GLU A 93 -10.92 32.45 -22.70
C GLU A 93 -12.08 32.48 -21.71
N ALA A 94 -12.95 31.47 -21.81
CA ALA A 94 -13.98 31.24 -20.82
C ALA A 94 -13.29 31.00 -19.49
N VAL A 95 -13.19 32.05 -18.67
CA VAL A 95 -12.79 31.97 -17.27
C VAL A 95 -13.85 31.11 -16.59
N VAL A 96 -13.55 29.82 -16.44
CA VAL A 96 -14.35 28.91 -15.62
C VAL A 96 -14.17 29.40 -14.19
N GLU A 97 -15.15 30.15 -13.69
CA GLU A 97 -15.18 30.50 -12.26
C GLU A 97 -15.13 29.20 -11.44
N PRO A 98 -14.26 29.10 -10.42
CA PRO A 98 -14.20 27.92 -9.58
C PRO A 98 -15.57 27.73 -8.92
N THR A 99 -16.15 26.54 -9.08
CA THR A 99 -17.38 26.16 -8.40
C THR A 99 -17.22 26.41 -6.90
N PRO A 100 -18.07 27.24 -6.27
CA PRO A 100 -17.94 27.52 -4.84
C PRO A 100 -18.09 26.22 -4.04
N LEU A 101 -17.18 26.02 -3.09
CA LEU A 101 -17.22 24.86 -2.19
C LEU A 101 -18.50 24.92 -1.35
N PRO A 102 -19.12 23.76 -1.06
CA PRO A 102 -20.30 23.71 -0.21
C PRO A 102 -20.00 24.15 1.23
N ASP A 103 -20.89 24.97 1.78
CA ASP A 103 -20.75 25.59 3.12
C ASP A 103 -21.37 24.75 4.25
N ASP A 104 -21.93 23.57 3.97
CA ASP A 104 -22.51 22.72 5.01
C ASP A 104 -21.41 22.10 5.91
N PRO A 105 -21.72 21.85 7.20
CA PRO A 105 -20.70 21.43 8.17
C PRO A 105 -20.07 20.08 7.84
N GLU A 106 -20.79 19.16 7.19
CA GLU A 106 -20.25 17.85 6.83
C GLU A 106 -19.26 17.99 5.68
N SER A 107 -19.60 18.77 4.64
CA SER A 107 -18.68 19.08 3.56
C SER A 107 -17.43 19.82 4.05
N GLN A 108 -17.56 20.72 5.03
CA GLN A 108 -16.39 21.39 5.61
C GLN A 108 -15.45 20.41 6.35
N ILE A 109 -16.00 19.36 6.98
CA ILE A 109 -15.19 18.29 7.56
C ILE A 109 -14.52 17.50 6.42
N LEU A 110 -15.25 17.06 5.39
CA LEU A 110 -14.65 16.32 4.26
C LEU A 110 -13.57 17.13 3.51
N LEU A 111 -13.71 18.45 3.43
CA LEU A 111 -12.75 19.34 2.78
C LEU A 111 -11.67 19.86 3.75
N GLY A 112 -11.55 19.25 4.93
CA GLY A 112 -10.57 19.60 5.94
C GLY A 112 -9.12 19.38 5.48
N ASP A 113 -8.19 19.98 6.22
CA ASP A 113 -6.75 19.81 6.03
C ASP A 113 -6.27 18.62 6.86
N TYR A 114 -6.28 17.46 6.21
CA TYR A 114 -5.80 16.19 6.76
C TYR A 114 -4.39 15.89 6.27
N ALA A 115 -3.60 15.26 7.13
CA ALA A 115 -2.29 14.74 6.78
C ALA A 115 -2.20 13.28 7.21
N TRP A 116 -1.61 12.46 6.34
CA TRP A 116 -1.46 11.03 6.56
C TRP A 116 -0.64 10.78 7.82
N LEU A 117 -1.20 10.01 8.76
CA LEU A 117 -0.53 9.66 10.02
C LEU A 117 0.09 10.84 10.79
N ASP A 118 -0.44 12.04 10.66
CA ASP A 118 0.08 13.20 11.38
C ASP A 118 -0.65 13.35 12.73
N PRO A 119 0.01 13.10 13.89
CA PRO A 119 -0.62 13.27 15.18
C PRO A 119 -1.03 14.72 15.46
N SER A 120 -0.44 15.71 14.78
CA SER A 120 -0.85 17.12 14.88
C SER A 120 -2.25 17.38 14.31
N ARG A 121 -2.75 16.47 13.47
CA ARG A 121 -4.09 16.52 12.86
C ARG A 121 -5.11 15.64 13.56
N SER A 122 -4.74 15.00 14.66
CA SER A 122 -5.56 13.98 15.32
C SER A 122 -6.99 14.41 15.63
N GLU A 123 -7.20 15.60 16.20
CA GLU A 123 -8.56 16.11 16.51
C GLU A 123 -9.42 16.32 15.25
N ALA A 124 -8.82 16.81 14.16
CA ALA A 124 -9.53 16.95 12.89
C ALA A 124 -9.87 15.57 12.32
N THR A 125 -8.91 14.64 12.35
CA THR A 125 -9.08 13.27 11.89
C THR A 125 -10.16 12.52 12.67
N ILE A 126 -10.24 12.70 13.99
CA ILE A 126 -11.33 12.15 14.82
C ILE A 126 -12.68 12.62 14.29
N ALA A 127 -12.83 13.93 14.04
CA ALA A 127 -14.09 14.48 13.52
C ALA A 127 -14.45 13.91 12.14
N LEU A 128 -13.46 13.67 11.27
CA LEU A 128 -13.68 12.98 10.01
C LEU A 128 -14.12 11.53 10.21
N GLN A 129 -13.42 10.77 11.04
CA GLN A 129 -13.72 9.36 11.28
C GLN A 129 -15.11 9.18 11.90
N GLU A 130 -15.50 10.07 12.80
CA GLU A 130 -16.86 10.13 13.36
C GLU A 130 -17.91 10.45 12.27
N LEU A 131 -17.61 11.38 11.34
CA LEU A 131 -18.49 11.68 10.21
C LEU A 131 -18.65 10.46 9.26
N LEU A 132 -17.57 9.71 9.07
CA LEU A 132 -17.53 8.53 8.20
C LEU A 132 -18.09 7.26 8.87
N ASP A 133 -18.48 7.32 10.13
CA ASP A 133 -18.98 6.19 10.94
C ASP A 133 -17.98 5.02 11.01
N ILE A 134 -16.69 5.34 11.12
CA ILE A 134 -15.58 4.40 11.35
C ILE A 134 -14.97 4.59 12.74
N GLU A 135 -14.04 3.70 13.13
CA GLU A 135 -13.33 3.85 14.42
C GLU A 135 -12.53 5.16 14.44
N ALA A 136 -12.80 5.99 15.45
CA ALA A 136 -12.16 7.30 15.62
C ALA A 136 -10.92 7.18 16.52
N ASP A 137 -9.82 6.72 15.93
CA ASP A 137 -8.51 6.61 16.58
C ASP A 137 -7.65 7.88 16.43
N GLY A 138 -8.09 8.83 15.59
CA GLY A 138 -7.42 10.08 15.27
C GLY A 138 -6.24 9.95 14.32
N TRP A 139 -6.10 8.81 13.64
CA TRP A 139 -5.06 8.58 12.65
C TRP A 139 -5.64 8.53 11.25
N TYR A 140 -5.11 9.39 10.38
CA TYR A 140 -5.55 9.40 8.99
C TYR A 140 -4.75 8.33 8.26
N GLY A 141 -5.29 7.11 8.22
CA GLY A 141 -4.71 5.98 7.54
C GLY A 141 -5.50 5.49 6.32
N MET A 142 -5.15 4.33 5.78
CA MET A 142 -5.77 3.79 4.55
C MET A 142 -7.25 3.54 4.70
N GLY A 143 -7.70 2.97 5.84
CA GLY A 143 -9.12 2.77 6.09
C GLY A 143 -9.89 4.10 6.16
N THR A 144 -9.32 5.10 6.84
CA THR A 144 -9.85 6.47 6.86
C THR A 144 -9.90 7.06 5.45
N ARG A 145 -8.84 6.89 4.66
CA ARG A 145 -8.76 7.40 3.29
C ARG A 145 -9.75 6.73 2.34
N GLU A 146 -9.91 5.41 2.41
CA GLU A 146 -10.87 4.68 1.59
C GLU A 146 -12.29 5.17 1.86
N ALA A 147 -12.69 5.24 3.13
CA ALA A 147 -13.98 5.78 3.53
C ALA A 147 -14.13 7.26 3.13
N HIS A 148 -13.07 8.05 3.27
CA HIS A 148 -13.08 9.46 2.90
C HIS A 148 -13.23 9.66 1.38
N LEU A 149 -12.50 8.90 0.56
CA LEU A 149 -12.62 8.92 -0.90
C LEU A 149 -14.03 8.53 -1.34
N ALA A 150 -14.59 7.45 -0.77
CA ALA A 150 -15.96 7.04 -1.06
C ALA A 150 -16.98 8.15 -0.70
N ALA A 151 -16.81 8.81 0.44
CA ALA A 151 -17.68 9.90 0.86
C ALA A 151 -17.56 11.16 -0.02
N LEU A 152 -16.34 11.50 -0.46
CA LEU A 152 -16.07 12.59 -1.40
C LEU A 152 -16.70 12.30 -2.77
N GLU A 153 -16.52 11.09 -3.31
CA GLU A 153 -17.09 10.66 -4.58
C GLU A 153 -18.63 10.65 -4.55
N GLU A 154 -19.23 10.10 -3.48
CA GLU A 154 -20.69 10.08 -3.28
C GLU A 154 -21.29 11.50 -3.31
N ARG A 155 -20.56 12.48 -2.80
CA ARG A 155 -20.98 13.88 -2.72
C ARG A 155 -20.53 14.73 -3.91
N GLY A 156 -19.83 14.14 -4.88
CA GLY A 156 -19.27 14.86 -6.03
C GLY A 156 -18.24 15.92 -5.64
N LEU A 157 -17.55 15.72 -4.51
CA LEU A 157 -16.50 16.60 -4.00
C LEU A 157 -15.12 16.22 -4.58
N PRO A 158 -14.15 17.16 -4.61
CA PRO A 158 -12.81 16.86 -5.11
C PRO A 158 -12.10 15.84 -4.22
N ILE A 159 -11.61 14.75 -4.82
CA ILE A 159 -10.87 13.70 -4.10
C ILE A 159 -9.47 14.14 -3.63
N SER A 160 -8.98 15.30 -4.08
CA SER A 160 -7.69 15.86 -3.69
C SER A 160 -7.61 16.26 -2.20
N TYR A 161 -8.73 16.30 -1.50
CA TYR A 161 -8.79 16.56 -0.05
C TYR A 161 -8.55 15.30 0.79
N ALA A 162 -8.57 14.12 0.19
CA ALA A 162 -8.15 12.92 0.87
C ALA A 162 -6.62 12.94 1.01
N ALA A 163 -6.12 12.94 2.26
CA ALA A 163 -4.68 12.93 2.49
C ALA A 163 -4.03 11.70 1.84
N ILE A 164 -2.83 11.88 1.31
CA ILE A 164 -2.05 10.85 0.62
C ILE A 164 -0.86 10.51 1.52
N CYS A 165 -0.52 9.23 1.60
CA CYS A 165 0.81 8.83 2.06
C CYS A 165 1.73 8.95 0.86
N ASP A 166 2.58 9.97 0.81
CA ASP A 166 3.59 10.02 -0.24
C ASP A 166 4.47 8.77 -0.10
N LEU A 167 4.49 7.94 -1.15
CA LEU A 167 5.25 6.71 -1.14
C LEU A 167 6.63 7.00 -1.71
N THR A 168 7.50 7.54 -0.87
CA THR A 168 8.84 7.96 -1.26
C THR A 168 9.87 6.89 -0.92
N VAL A 169 10.28 6.13 -1.92
CA VAL A 169 11.32 5.10 -1.81
C VAL A 169 12.64 5.75 -1.40
N GLY A 170 13.22 5.24 -0.32
CA GLY A 170 14.41 5.80 0.32
C GLY A 170 14.11 6.51 1.66
N GLU A 171 12.83 6.74 1.97
CA GLU A 171 12.41 7.30 3.26
C GLU A 171 11.73 6.26 4.16
N ASP A 172 11.54 6.63 5.44
CA ASP A 172 10.84 5.80 6.43
C ASP A 172 9.37 5.64 6.04
N LEU A 173 8.89 4.39 5.98
CA LEU A 173 7.48 4.13 5.70
C LEU A 173 6.64 4.69 6.85
N CYS A 174 5.81 5.68 6.54
CA CYS A 174 4.90 6.26 7.53
C CYS A 174 5.63 6.81 8.77
N GLY A 175 6.90 7.24 8.62
CA GLY A 175 7.71 7.77 9.73
C GLY A 175 8.19 6.71 10.73
N VAL A 176 8.02 5.42 10.42
CA VAL A 176 8.60 4.33 11.23
C VAL A 176 10.02 4.07 10.76
N SER A 177 10.99 4.32 11.65
CA SER A 177 12.39 4.06 11.36
C SER A 177 12.73 2.57 11.54
N PRO A 178 13.73 2.05 10.79
CA PRO A 178 14.34 0.76 11.06
C PRO A 178 14.74 0.57 12.54
N ASP A 179 14.85 -0.68 12.97
CA ASP A 179 15.13 -1.13 14.35
C ASP A 179 14.01 -0.88 15.38
N THR A 180 12.89 -0.27 14.97
CA THR A 180 11.71 -0.14 15.84
C THR A 180 11.11 -1.52 16.14
N ALA A 181 10.60 -1.73 17.37
CA ALA A 181 10.06 -3.02 17.78
C ALA A 181 8.89 -3.47 16.88
N TYR A 182 8.81 -4.77 16.59
CA TYR A 182 7.78 -5.36 15.72
C TYR A 182 6.36 -4.97 16.13
N GLU A 183 6.00 -5.14 17.41
CA GLU A 183 4.63 -4.88 17.89
C GLU A 183 4.26 -3.39 17.79
N GLU A 184 5.20 -2.49 18.08
CA GLU A 184 5.00 -1.03 18.00
C GLU A 184 4.87 -0.57 16.55
N THR A 185 5.75 -1.08 15.69
CA THR A 185 5.72 -0.79 14.25
C THR A 185 4.45 -1.31 13.63
N LEU A 186 4.09 -2.58 13.88
CA LEU A 186 2.90 -3.19 13.31
C LEU A 186 1.64 -2.46 13.77
N ALA A 187 1.55 -2.04 15.04
CA ALA A 187 0.43 -1.23 15.51
C ALA A 187 0.34 0.12 14.78
N THR A 188 1.47 0.80 14.61
CA THR A 188 1.54 2.08 13.87
C THR A 188 1.14 1.89 12.40
N LEU A 189 1.67 0.86 11.75
CA LEU A 189 1.36 0.54 10.36
C LEU A 189 -0.08 0.05 10.19
N ILE A 190 -0.68 -0.65 11.14
CA ILE A 190 -2.09 -1.04 11.07
C ILE A 190 -3.01 0.17 11.24
N SER A 191 -2.69 1.07 12.18
CA SER A 191 -3.44 2.31 12.35
C SER A 191 -3.32 3.21 11.11
N GLY A 192 -2.15 3.18 10.45
CA GLY A 192 -1.86 4.00 9.28
C GLY A 192 -2.20 3.44 7.92
N LEU A 193 -2.01 2.16 7.69
CA LEU A 193 -2.25 1.48 6.42
C LEU A 193 -3.50 0.61 6.47
N GLY A 194 -4.21 0.57 7.61
CA GLY A 194 -5.36 -0.30 7.80
C GLY A 194 -4.97 -1.74 8.10
N SER A 195 -5.94 -2.67 8.01
CA SER A 195 -5.64 -4.09 8.17
C SER A 195 -4.80 -4.62 7.00
N PRO A 196 -3.77 -5.44 7.24
CA PRO A 196 -2.96 -6.01 6.17
C PRO A 196 -3.76 -7.00 5.33
N ASP A 197 -3.45 -7.05 4.04
CA ASP A 197 -4.07 -7.99 3.09
C ASP A 197 -3.49 -9.40 3.24
N ASN A 198 -2.21 -9.48 3.58
CA ASN A 198 -1.49 -10.74 3.71
C ASN A 198 -0.29 -10.61 4.65
N GLU A 199 0.00 -11.70 5.35
CA GLU A 199 1.13 -11.86 6.26
C GLU A 199 1.79 -13.21 6.02
N THR A 200 3.12 -13.23 5.95
CA THR A 200 3.87 -14.49 5.96
C THR A 200 4.00 -15.02 7.38
N GLU A 201 4.16 -16.33 7.50
CA GLU A 201 4.79 -16.90 8.70
C GLU A 201 6.27 -16.46 8.76
N TRP A 202 6.90 -16.58 9.93
CA TRP A 202 8.34 -16.40 10.04
C TRP A 202 9.05 -17.45 9.18
N TYR A 203 9.97 -16.99 8.32
CA TYR A 203 10.74 -17.86 7.43
C TYR A 203 12.23 -17.58 7.54
N GLU A 204 13.04 -18.63 7.53
CA GLU A 204 14.49 -18.52 7.60
C GLU A 204 15.07 -18.18 6.22
N ALA A 205 15.86 -17.12 6.15
CA ALA A 205 16.68 -16.78 5.00
C ALA A 205 17.99 -16.15 5.52
N CYS A 206 19.11 -16.35 4.83
CA CYS A 206 20.36 -15.62 5.12
C CYS A 206 20.72 -15.50 6.62
N TYR A 207 20.62 -16.60 7.37
CA TYR A 207 20.94 -16.70 8.81
C TYR A 207 20.07 -15.87 9.77
N ALA A 208 18.90 -15.40 9.32
CA ALA A 208 17.90 -14.75 10.14
C ALA A 208 16.49 -15.26 9.80
N GLU A 209 15.52 -14.98 10.67
CA GLU A 209 14.10 -15.19 10.37
C GLU A 209 13.45 -13.88 9.95
N TYR A 210 12.71 -13.91 8.86
CA TYR A 210 11.99 -12.76 8.32
C TYR A 210 10.48 -12.97 8.39
N LYS A 211 9.75 -11.87 8.50
CA LYS A 211 8.30 -11.83 8.33
C LYS A 211 7.94 -10.61 7.50
N ASP A 212 7.12 -10.83 6.47
CA ASP A 212 6.60 -9.77 5.61
C ASP A 212 5.10 -9.57 5.89
N VAL A 213 4.70 -8.31 6.08
CA VAL A 213 3.30 -7.87 6.27
C VAL A 213 2.96 -6.89 5.16
N SER A 214 1.87 -7.13 4.43
CA SER A 214 1.60 -6.45 3.15
C SER A 214 0.24 -5.75 3.07
N TRP A 215 0.24 -4.62 2.36
CA TRP A 215 -0.90 -3.78 1.97
C TRP A 215 -0.78 -3.49 0.46
N GLY A 216 -1.46 -4.29 -0.36
CA GLY A 216 -1.35 -4.27 -1.81
C GLY A 216 0.08 -4.54 -2.28
N ALA A 217 0.64 -3.57 -2.99
CA ALA A 217 2.02 -3.63 -3.50
C ALA A 217 3.09 -3.30 -2.44
N VAL A 218 2.71 -2.71 -1.30
CA VAL A 218 3.65 -2.30 -0.24
C VAL A 218 3.73 -3.39 0.82
N TYR A 219 4.93 -3.74 1.26
CA TYR A 219 5.11 -4.61 2.42
C TYR A 219 6.21 -4.12 3.35
N ALA A 220 5.93 -4.25 4.64
CA ALA A 220 6.87 -4.05 5.71
C ALA A 220 7.57 -5.38 6.02
N ARG A 221 8.90 -5.33 6.14
CA ARG A 221 9.73 -6.47 6.50
C ARG A 221 10.19 -6.34 7.93
N PHE A 222 10.10 -7.45 8.63
CA PHE A 222 10.57 -7.62 10.00
C PHE A 222 11.60 -8.71 10.06
N VAL A 223 12.59 -8.53 10.92
CA VAL A 223 13.70 -9.47 11.09
C VAL A 223 13.82 -9.89 12.55
N LYS A 224 14.15 -11.16 12.74
CA LYS A 224 14.58 -11.76 14.00
C LYS A 224 15.94 -12.39 13.76
N ILE A 225 16.96 -11.82 14.38
CA ILE A 225 18.33 -12.33 14.33
C ILE A 225 18.50 -13.33 15.47
N GLU A 226 18.71 -14.60 15.15
CA GLU A 226 19.03 -15.61 16.16
C GLU A 226 20.48 -15.45 16.62
N ALA A 227 20.72 -15.52 17.93
CA ALA A 227 22.06 -15.40 18.51
C ALA A 227 22.97 -16.56 18.08
N ASP A 228 24.26 -16.27 17.87
CA ASP A 228 25.31 -17.25 17.55
C ASP A 228 25.31 -18.49 18.48
N GLU A 229 25.85 -19.62 17.96
CA GLU A 229 25.94 -20.94 18.60
C GLU A 229 26.52 -20.95 20.05
N ASP A 230 27.16 -19.86 20.48
CA ASP A 230 27.72 -19.68 21.82
C ASP A 230 26.68 -19.30 22.90
N GLY A 231 25.42 -19.06 22.54
CA GLY A 231 24.29 -18.92 23.49
C GLY A 231 24.43 -17.75 24.48
N GLN A 232 25.20 -16.72 24.11
CA GLN A 232 25.61 -15.63 25.00
C GLN A 232 24.95 -14.27 24.70
N SER A 233 24.15 -14.17 23.64
CA SER A 233 23.38 -12.97 23.30
C SER A 233 21.90 -13.22 23.62
N ASP A 234 21.29 -12.31 24.38
CA ASP A 234 19.84 -12.31 24.57
C ASP A 234 19.17 -12.22 23.20
N SER A 235 18.21 -13.11 22.90
CA SER A 235 17.40 -13.07 21.66
C SER A 235 16.94 -11.65 21.42
N ILE A 236 17.40 -11.03 20.34
CA ILE A 236 16.94 -9.68 19.97
C ILE A 236 15.45 -9.85 19.62
N PRO A 237 14.55 -9.06 20.25
CA PRO A 237 13.14 -9.12 19.90
C PRO A 237 12.98 -8.75 18.41
N PRO A 238 11.97 -9.29 17.71
CA PRO A 238 11.75 -8.95 16.32
C PRO A 238 11.62 -7.45 16.12
N GLN A 239 12.26 -6.94 15.07
CA GLN A 239 12.34 -5.51 14.78
C GLN A 239 12.03 -5.23 13.31
N TYR A 240 11.61 -4.00 13.03
CA TYR A 240 11.37 -3.50 11.69
C TYR A 240 12.69 -3.32 10.95
N GLU A 241 12.83 -3.95 9.79
CA GLU A 241 14.03 -3.85 8.97
C GLU A 241 13.89 -2.71 7.94
N GLY A 242 12.69 -2.59 7.38
CA GLY A 242 12.39 -1.63 6.32
C GLY A 242 11.16 -2.05 5.56
N TRP A 243 10.96 -1.43 4.41
CA TRP A 243 9.84 -1.73 3.54
C TRP A 243 10.26 -1.84 2.09
N VAL A 244 9.37 -2.47 1.34
CA VAL A 244 9.56 -2.75 -0.06
C VAL A 244 8.24 -2.53 -0.79
N ILE A 245 8.33 -2.11 -2.04
CA ILE A 245 7.24 -2.18 -3.01
C ILE A 245 7.56 -3.33 -3.95
N SER A 246 6.65 -4.29 -4.11
CA SER A 246 6.75 -5.34 -5.14
C SER A 246 5.46 -5.45 -5.91
N ASN A 247 5.57 -5.43 -7.22
CA ASN A 247 4.40 -5.54 -8.09
C ASN A 247 4.77 -6.15 -9.44
N GLN A 248 3.76 -6.73 -10.09
CA GLN A 248 3.86 -7.29 -11.43
C GLN A 248 3.01 -6.46 -12.39
N TYR A 249 3.62 -6.01 -13.49
CA TYR A 249 2.92 -5.33 -14.56
C TYR A 249 2.45 -6.32 -15.63
N ASP A 250 1.13 -6.41 -15.82
CA ASP A 250 0.54 -7.20 -16.90
C ASP A 250 0.57 -6.38 -18.21
N SER A 251 1.54 -6.71 -19.06
CA SER A 251 1.68 -6.07 -20.38
C SER A 251 0.46 -6.24 -21.31
N GLY A 252 -0.34 -7.30 -21.12
CA GLY A 252 -1.51 -7.59 -21.96
C GLY A 252 -2.72 -6.76 -21.55
N ALA A 253 -2.93 -6.59 -20.25
CA ALA A 253 -3.98 -5.74 -19.70
C ALA A 253 -3.57 -4.27 -19.55
N GLN A 254 -2.27 -3.97 -19.66
CA GLN A 254 -1.66 -2.66 -19.43
C GLN A 254 -1.96 -2.10 -18.04
N GLU A 255 -1.97 -2.98 -17.04
CA GLU A 255 -2.29 -2.65 -15.66
C GLU A 255 -1.37 -3.39 -14.69
N TRP A 256 -1.27 -2.86 -13.47
CA TRP A 256 -0.56 -3.51 -12.37
C TRP A 256 -1.44 -4.55 -11.72
N GLU A 257 -0.85 -5.69 -11.33
CA GLU A 257 -1.57 -6.76 -10.64
C GLU A 257 -2.13 -6.28 -9.29
N LYS A 258 -1.38 -5.41 -8.60
CA LYS A 258 -1.81 -4.78 -7.34
C LYS A 258 -1.90 -3.28 -7.50
N ALA A 259 -2.90 -2.66 -6.87
CA ALA A 259 -2.97 -1.20 -6.81
C ALA A 259 -1.84 -0.66 -5.93
N PHE A 260 -1.24 0.47 -6.34
CA PHE A 260 -0.39 1.25 -5.45
C PHE A 260 -1.28 2.12 -4.55
N PRO A 261 -0.99 2.20 -3.24
CA PRO A 261 -1.79 3.01 -2.32
C PRO A 261 -1.65 4.52 -2.58
N ALA A 262 -0.57 4.93 -3.24
CA ALA A 262 -0.25 6.30 -3.62
C ALA A 262 0.72 6.32 -4.82
N GLU A 263 1.03 7.52 -5.32
CA GLU A 263 2.09 7.71 -6.32
C GLU A 263 3.46 7.33 -5.74
N VAL A 264 4.22 6.54 -6.48
CA VAL A 264 5.56 6.11 -6.08
C VAL A 264 6.59 7.13 -6.53
N THR A 265 7.36 7.66 -5.60
CA THR A 265 8.43 8.62 -5.84
C THR A 265 9.75 8.10 -5.29
N PHE A 266 10.87 8.58 -5.82
CA PHE A 266 12.21 8.28 -5.33
C PHE A 266 12.83 9.51 -4.70
N THR A 267 13.60 9.33 -3.62
CA THR A 267 14.51 10.37 -3.14
C THR A 267 15.68 10.55 -4.10
N GLU A 268 16.28 11.74 -4.09
CA GLU A 268 17.60 11.90 -4.70
C GLU A 268 18.60 11.03 -3.92
N SER A 269 19.48 10.32 -4.63
CA SER A 269 20.40 9.36 -4.02
C SER A 269 21.70 9.26 -4.81
N ASN A 270 22.74 8.70 -4.21
CA ASN A 270 24.00 8.43 -4.91
C ASN A 270 24.01 6.98 -5.39
N LEU A 271 24.42 6.77 -6.63
CA LEU A 271 24.63 5.43 -7.16
C LEU A 271 25.73 4.73 -6.37
N LEU A 272 25.48 3.45 -6.07
CA LEU A 272 26.49 2.55 -5.54
C LEU A 272 27.07 1.74 -6.69
N ASP A 273 28.40 1.73 -6.81
CA ASP A 273 29.08 0.82 -7.72
C ASP A 273 29.24 -0.53 -7.03
N TRP A 274 28.70 -1.56 -7.68
CA TRP A 274 28.77 -2.93 -7.22
C TRP A 274 29.18 -3.82 -8.38
N GLY A 275 30.40 -4.35 -8.31
CA GLY A 275 30.97 -5.24 -9.32
C GLY A 275 30.27 -6.61 -9.43
N GLY A 276 29.14 -6.80 -8.73
CA GLY A 276 28.39 -8.06 -8.66
C GLY A 276 29.08 -9.14 -7.82
N ASP A 277 30.09 -8.76 -7.02
CA ASP A 277 30.71 -9.64 -6.03
C ASP A 277 30.04 -9.40 -4.68
N VAL A 278 29.27 -10.40 -4.24
CA VAL A 278 28.56 -10.41 -2.96
C VAL A 278 29.48 -10.37 -1.74
N SER A 279 30.79 -10.62 -1.93
CA SER A 279 31.76 -10.55 -0.83
C SER A 279 32.41 -9.16 -0.68
N THR A 280 32.05 -8.21 -1.56
CA THR A 280 32.55 -6.85 -1.53
C THR A 280 31.42 -5.87 -1.27
N ALA A 281 31.58 -5.05 -0.22
CA ALA A 281 30.67 -3.96 0.05
C ALA A 281 30.65 -2.99 -1.15
N PRO A 282 29.48 -2.48 -1.55
CA PRO A 282 29.37 -1.50 -2.61
C PRO A 282 30.11 -0.20 -2.28
N GLU A 283 30.68 0.46 -3.29
CA GLU A 283 31.35 1.75 -3.13
C GLU A 283 30.43 2.90 -3.51
N LEU A 284 30.38 3.94 -2.67
CA LEU A 284 29.61 5.16 -2.95
C LEU A 284 30.26 5.95 -4.09
N THR A 285 29.49 6.24 -5.13
CA THR A 285 29.96 7.04 -6.27
C THR A 285 29.52 8.51 -6.14
N GLU A 286 30.13 9.40 -6.93
CA GLU A 286 29.66 10.81 -7.08
C GLU A 286 28.49 10.95 -8.07
N THR A 287 28.00 9.83 -8.61
CA THR A 287 26.92 9.83 -9.60
C THR A 287 25.58 9.92 -8.88
N VAL A 288 24.82 10.98 -9.16
CA VAL A 288 23.53 11.23 -8.51
C VAL A 288 22.41 10.63 -9.35
N ILE A 289 21.58 9.82 -8.70
CA ILE A 289 20.30 9.36 -9.22
C ILE A 289 19.24 10.41 -8.84
N PRO A 290 18.58 11.03 -9.82
CA PRO A 290 17.60 12.07 -9.56
C PRO A 290 16.35 11.51 -8.85
N SER A 291 15.72 12.36 -8.04
CA SER A 291 14.39 12.11 -7.48
C SER A 291 13.29 12.19 -8.54
N GLY A 292 12.17 11.49 -8.34
CA GLY A 292 10.97 11.70 -9.16
C GLY A 292 9.98 10.55 -9.12
N SER A 293 8.85 10.74 -9.81
CA SER A 293 7.84 9.71 -10.01
C SER A 293 8.20 8.82 -11.19
N TYR A 294 8.98 7.76 -10.95
CA TYR A 294 9.27 6.77 -11.98
C TYR A 294 8.25 5.63 -11.87
N LEU A 295 7.07 5.83 -12.46
CA LEU A 295 6.08 4.76 -12.65
C LEU A 295 6.73 3.68 -13.52
N ALA A 296 7.01 2.51 -12.93
CA ALA A 296 7.93 1.51 -13.46
C ALA A 296 7.71 1.23 -14.96
N PRO A 297 8.56 1.76 -15.84
CA PRO A 297 8.41 1.58 -17.27
C PRO A 297 9.07 0.26 -17.67
N SER A 298 9.27 -0.01 -18.97
CA SER A 298 10.19 -1.09 -19.36
C SER A 298 11.61 -0.81 -18.83
N GLN A 299 12.46 -1.84 -18.74
CA GLN A 299 13.85 -1.65 -18.29
C GLN A 299 14.56 -0.54 -19.07
N GLU A 300 14.46 -0.54 -20.40
CA GLU A 300 15.13 0.44 -21.28
C GLU A 300 14.64 1.87 -21.02
N GLU A 301 13.34 2.05 -20.83
CA GLU A 301 12.76 3.35 -20.47
C GLU A 301 13.22 3.80 -19.08
N PHE A 302 13.32 2.89 -18.12
CA PHE A 302 13.79 3.20 -16.77
C PHE A 302 15.26 3.67 -16.80
N GLU A 303 16.12 2.92 -17.49
CA GLU A 303 17.51 3.28 -17.72
C GLU A 303 17.65 4.62 -18.46
N GLY A 304 16.75 4.91 -19.39
CA GLY A 304 16.68 6.19 -20.11
C GLY A 304 16.27 7.38 -19.22
N LEU A 305 15.30 7.17 -18.31
CA LEU A 305 14.83 8.19 -17.36
C LEU A 305 15.90 8.51 -16.31
N VAL A 306 16.56 7.47 -15.79
CA VAL A 306 17.59 7.62 -14.76
C VAL A 306 18.95 8.00 -15.36
N GLY A 307 19.18 7.70 -16.63
CA GLY A 307 20.46 7.95 -17.31
C GLY A 307 21.56 6.94 -16.96
N HIS A 308 21.20 5.82 -16.32
CA HIS A 308 22.13 4.79 -15.87
C HIS A 308 21.60 3.39 -16.20
N GLN A 309 22.48 2.51 -16.65
CA GLN A 309 22.14 1.12 -16.93
C GLN A 309 22.01 0.31 -15.64
N MET A 310 21.03 -0.58 -15.61
CA MET A 310 20.92 -1.55 -14.54
C MET A 310 21.97 -2.65 -14.71
N VAL A 311 22.58 -3.07 -13.61
CA VAL A 311 23.57 -4.15 -13.59
C VAL A 311 22.84 -5.48 -13.45
N GLN A 312 23.14 -6.42 -14.35
CA GLN A 312 22.62 -7.78 -14.22
C GLN A 312 23.30 -8.51 -13.06
N ASP A 313 22.50 -8.95 -12.10
CA ASP A 313 22.93 -9.86 -11.05
C ASP A 313 23.25 -11.22 -11.67
N ARG A 314 24.50 -11.66 -11.56
CA ARG A 314 24.97 -12.90 -12.19
C ARG A 314 24.48 -14.16 -11.51
N MET A 315 24.07 -14.08 -10.26
CA MET A 315 23.65 -15.21 -9.45
C MET A 315 22.18 -15.53 -9.70
N TRP A 316 21.35 -14.50 -9.78
CA TRP A 316 19.90 -14.64 -9.90
C TRP A 316 19.35 -14.27 -11.29
N GLY A 317 20.14 -13.56 -12.10
CA GLY A 317 19.80 -13.21 -13.49
C GLY A 317 18.88 -12.00 -13.65
N PHE A 318 18.50 -11.32 -12.56
CA PHE A 318 17.70 -10.11 -12.58
C PHE A 318 18.55 -8.85 -12.81
N PHE A 319 17.92 -7.75 -13.22
CA PHE A 319 18.59 -6.46 -13.39
C PHE A 319 18.41 -5.62 -12.13
N THR A 320 19.48 -4.96 -11.69
CA THR A 320 19.47 -4.15 -10.46
C THR A 320 20.07 -2.77 -10.65
N LEU A 321 19.53 -1.81 -9.92
CA LEU A 321 20.18 -0.53 -9.66
C LEU A 321 20.21 -0.30 -8.15
N ILE A 322 21.38 0.00 -7.61
CA ILE A 322 21.59 0.12 -6.17
C ILE A 322 22.08 1.52 -5.87
N THR A 323 21.49 2.15 -4.85
CA THR A 323 21.83 3.48 -4.36
C THR A 323 22.04 3.43 -2.85
N ASP A 324 22.51 4.53 -2.27
CA ASP A 324 22.66 4.67 -0.82
C ASP A 324 21.32 4.69 -0.05
N GLN A 325 20.21 5.00 -0.72
CA GLN A 325 18.87 5.06 -0.10
C GLN A 325 17.99 3.86 -0.47
N TYR A 326 18.14 3.28 -1.65
CA TYR A 326 17.26 2.24 -2.16
C TYR A 326 17.88 1.35 -3.25
N LYS A 327 17.24 0.22 -3.53
CA LYS A 327 17.52 -0.66 -4.67
C LYS A 327 16.29 -0.93 -5.47
N ILE A 328 16.52 -1.10 -6.76
CA ILE A 328 15.52 -1.41 -7.74
C ILE A 328 15.91 -2.75 -8.35
N VAL A 329 14.98 -3.71 -8.34
CA VAL A 329 15.13 -5.01 -8.96
C VAL A 329 14.08 -5.16 -10.04
N ASN A 330 14.52 -5.50 -11.23
CA ASN A 330 13.65 -5.96 -12.31
C ASN A 330 13.96 -7.44 -12.56
N SER A 331 13.04 -8.33 -12.19
CA SER A 331 13.24 -9.77 -12.35
C SER A 331 12.95 -10.27 -13.78
N GLY A 332 12.74 -9.38 -14.74
CA GLY A 332 12.16 -9.68 -16.03
C GLY A 332 10.66 -9.99 -15.93
N THR A 333 9.96 -9.99 -17.08
CA THR A 333 8.51 -10.26 -17.16
C THR A 333 7.59 -9.30 -16.38
N GLY A 334 8.00 -8.03 -16.23
CA GLY A 334 7.16 -6.97 -15.64
C GLY A 334 7.17 -6.92 -14.11
N ASN A 335 7.97 -7.75 -13.45
CA ASN A 335 8.12 -7.73 -11.99
C ASN A 335 9.16 -6.70 -11.56
N TRP A 336 8.73 -5.80 -10.69
CA TRP A 336 9.54 -4.71 -10.15
C TRP A 336 9.49 -4.71 -8.63
N ASP A 337 10.68 -4.71 -8.01
CA ASP A 337 10.83 -4.52 -6.57
C ASP A 337 11.62 -3.24 -6.29
N TYR A 338 11.13 -2.44 -5.35
CA TYR A 338 11.76 -1.21 -4.87
C TYR A 338 11.99 -1.34 -3.37
N LEU A 339 13.25 -1.53 -2.97
CA LEU A 339 13.65 -1.85 -1.61
C LEU A 339 14.34 -0.65 -0.97
N THR A 340 14.04 -0.38 0.30
CA THR A 340 14.85 0.54 1.12
C THR A 340 16.23 -0.04 1.42
N SER A 341 17.24 0.81 1.58
CA SER A 341 18.64 0.38 1.74
C SER A 341 18.89 -0.50 2.96
N THR A 342 18.10 -0.39 4.03
CA THR A 342 18.21 -1.26 5.21
C THR A 342 17.72 -2.67 4.96
N SER A 343 16.67 -2.85 4.16
CA SER A 343 16.12 -4.18 3.79
C SER A 343 16.99 -5.00 2.83
N MET A 344 18.14 -4.45 2.42
CA MET A 344 19.08 -5.08 1.48
C MET A 344 20.25 -5.82 2.11
N LEU A 345 20.66 -5.46 3.33
CA LEU A 345 21.89 -5.99 3.96
C LEU A 345 21.71 -7.40 4.53
N ALA A 346 20.49 -7.94 4.46
CA ALA A 346 20.08 -9.25 4.96
C ALA A 346 20.86 -10.44 4.37
N CYS A 347 21.44 -10.32 3.18
CA CYS A 347 22.09 -11.42 2.47
C CYS A 347 23.51 -11.08 2.00
N GLU A 348 24.30 -10.44 2.86
CA GLU A 348 25.76 -10.34 2.67
C GLU A 348 26.54 -11.15 3.72
#